data_AF-A0A7U9XCL3-F1
#
_entry.id   AF-A0A7U9XCL3-F1
#
_cell.length_a   1.000
_cell.length_b   1.000
_cell.length_c   1.000
_cell.angle_alpha   90.00
_cell.angle_beta   90.00
_cell.angle_gamma   90.00
#
_symmetry.space_group_name_H-M   'P 1'
#
loop_
_entity.id
_entity.type
_entity.pdbx_description
1 polymer ?
#
loop_
_entity_poly.entity_id
_entity_poly.type
_entity_poly.pdbx_seq_one_letter_code
_entity_poly.pdbx_strand_id
1 'polypeptide(L)'
;MNYTCILKSGSRKETWTGQIILLSTGNGWYEAEINGRGTYFHILAGRHKYGNYLCIPNHDVGCELSDFSDIFWNEERIGSLMRKVDAVTVATGLVHLPVLADKQEKN
;
A
#
# COMPACT_ATOMS: atom_id res chain seq x y z
N MET A 1 8.76 0.90 8.98
CA MET A 1 8.04 -0.17 9.70
C MET A 1 8.05 -1.43 8.85
N ASN A 2 8.34 -2.59 9.45
CA ASN A 2 8.23 -3.87 8.75
C ASN A 2 6.84 -4.47 8.96
N TYR A 3 6.32 -5.15 7.95
CA TYR A 3 5.01 -5.80 7.98
C TYR A 3 5.04 -7.12 7.20
N THR A 4 4.08 -8.01 7.50
CA THR A 4 4.04 -9.35 6.91
C THR A 4 3.04 -9.40 5.78
N CYS A 5 3.52 -9.70 4.58
CA CYS A 5 2.68 -9.93 3.40
C CYS A 5 2.34 -11.42 3.29
N ILE A 6 1.09 -11.73 2.90
CA ILE A 6 0.62 -13.11 2.73
C ILE A 6 -0.13 -13.23 1.40
N LEU A 7 0.41 -14.00 0.46
CA LEU A 7 -0.29 -14.37 -0.77
C LEU A 7 -0.85 -15.78 -0.66
N LYS A 8 -2.15 -15.93 -0.92
CA LYS A 8 -2.82 -17.24 -1.03
C LYS A 8 -3.12 -17.54 -2.50
N SER A 9 -2.70 -18.70 -2.97
CA SER A 9 -2.99 -19.20 -4.31
C SER A 9 -3.41 -20.67 -4.22
N GLY A 10 -4.71 -20.91 -4.11
CA GLY A 10 -5.26 -22.24 -3.81
C GLY A 10 -4.75 -22.75 -2.45
N SER A 11 -4.13 -23.93 -2.44
CA SER A 11 -3.50 -24.51 -1.24
C SER A 11 -2.14 -23.92 -0.88
N ARG A 12 -1.52 -23.14 -1.80
CA ARG A 12 -0.19 -22.55 -1.57
C ARG A 12 -0.33 -21.22 -0.83
N LYS A 13 0.52 -21.04 0.18
CA LYS A 13 0.67 -19.81 0.94
C LYS A 13 2.12 -19.34 0.85
N GLU A 14 2.33 -18.16 0.29
CA GLU A 14 3.63 -17.48 0.31
C GLU A 14 3.58 -16.35 1.33
N THR A 15 4.65 -16.20 2.10
CA THR A 15 4.77 -15.15 3.12
C THR A 15 6.12 -14.47 2.96
N TRP A 16 6.15 -13.14 3.05
CA TRP A 16 7.39 -12.36 3.02
C TRP A 16 7.25 -11.09 3.86
N THR A 17 8.39 -10.47 4.17
CA THR A 17 8.44 -9.19 4.88
C THR A 17 8.43 -8.05 3.87
N GLY A 18 7.49 -7.13 4.04
CA GLY A 18 7.49 -5.81 3.42
C GLY A 18 8.01 -4.76 4.39
N GLN A 19 8.47 -3.64 3.85
CA GLN A 19 8.87 -2.47 4.62
C GLN A 19 8.17 -1.25 4.06
N ILE A 20 7.64 -0.40 4.94
CA ILE A 20 7.04 0.88 4.59
C ILE A 20 7.71 2.01 5.38
N ILE A 21 7.99 3.12 4.72
CA ILE A 21 8.56 4.33 5.30
C ILE A 21 7.66 5.49 4.90
N LEU A 22 7.05 6.17 5.88
CA LEU A 22 6.27 7.37 5.62
C LEU A 22 7.24 8.54 5.40
N LEU A 23 7.14 9.19 4.25
CA LEU A 23 7.98 10.33 3.87
C LEU A 23 7.35 11.64 4.29
N SER A 24 6.08 11.82 3.92
CA SER A 24 5.29 13.02 4.22
C SER A 24 3.83 12.67 4.36
N THR A 25 3.09 13.50 5.08
CA THR A 25 1.66 13.34 5.29
C THR A 25 1.03 14.70 5.55
N GLY A 26 -0.26 14.81 5.27
CA GLY A 26 -1.06 15.96 5.64
C GLY A 26 -2.52 15.55 5.86
N ASN A 27 -3.42 16.51 5.76
CA ASN A 27 -4.84 16.24 5.98
C ASN A 27 -5.42 15.36 4.86
N GLY A 28 -5.48 14.05 5.09
CA GLY A 28 -6.08 13.06 4.20
C GLY A 28 -5.21 12.58 3.04
N TRP A 29 -3.89 12.80 3.09
CA TRP A 29 -2.95 12.27 2.09
C TRP A 29 -1.64 11.84 2.72
N TYR A 30 -0.98 10.88 2.07
CA TYR A 30 0.24 10.21 2.50
C TYR A 30 1.18 10.06 1.30
N GLU A 31 2.45 10.29 1.54
CA GLU A 31 3.54 9.95 0.64
C GLU A 31 4.48 8.98 1.36
N ALA A 32 4.72 7.82 0.76
CA ALA A 32 5.50 6.76 1.40
C ALA A 32 6.31 5.94 0.40
N GLU A 33 7.32 5.26 0.93
CA GLU A 33 8.08 4.27 0.20
C GLU A 33 7.73 2.88 0.71
N ILE A 34 7.48 1.96 -0.20
CA ILE A 34 7.26 0.55 0.09
C ILE A 34 8.34 -0.28 -0.60
N ASN A 35 8.91 -1.23 0.13
CA ASN A 35 9.85 -2.22 -0.38
C ASN A 35 9.35 -3.63 -0.06
N GLY A 36 9.38 -4.52 -1.05
CA GLY A 36 9.07 -5.93 -0.83
C GLY A 36 9.55 -6.81 -1.97
N ARG A 37 10.17 -7.95 -1.62
CA ARG A 37 10.69 -8.94 -2.58
C ARG A 37 11.59 -8.37 -3.70
N GLY A 38 12.31 -7.30 -3.42
CA GLY A 38 13.22 -6.65 -4.38
C GLY A 38 12.56 -5.59 -5.26
N THR A 39 11.26 -5.34 -5.11
CA THR A 39 10.56 -4.23 -5.78
C THR A 39 10.43 -3.03 -4.84
N TYR A 40 10.73 -1.84 -5.37
CA TYR A 40 10.56 -0.55 -4.69
C TYR A 40 9.35 0.19 -5.28
N PHE A 41 8.54 0.80 -4.42
CA PHE A 41 7.37 1.59 -4.79
C PHE A 41 7.42 2.94 -4.09
N HIS A 42 7.38 4.01 -4.87
CA HIS A 42 7.09 5.36 -4.37
C HIS A 42 5.59 5.56 -4.52
N ILE A 43 4.88 5.71 -3.39
CA ILE A 43 3.43 5.76 -3.38
C ILE A 43 2.91 7.12 -2.91
N LEU A 44 1.82 7.55 -3.53
CA LEU A 44 0.97 8.64 -3.07
C LEU A 44 -0.41 8.03 -2.83
N ALA A 45 -0.91 8.13 -1.62
CA ALA A 45 -2.24 7.62 -1.28
C ALA A 45 -3.00 8.67 -0.49
N GLY A 46 -4.32 8.66 -0.59
CA GLY A 46 -5.11 9.62 0.16
C GLY A 46 -6.58 9.54 -0.17
N ARG A 47 -7.30 10.57 0.23
CA ARG A 47 -8.73 10.71 0.01
C ARG A 47 -9.02 11.92 -0.87
N HIS A 48 -9.83 11.73 -1.88
CA HIS A 48 -10.48 12.80 -2.62
C HIS A 48 -11.98 12.83 -2.32
N LYS A 49 -12.73 13.72 -2.97
CA LYS A 49 -14.15 13.96 -2.69
C LYS A 49 -15.02 12.69 -2.79
N TYR A 50 -14.63 11.72 -3.63
CA TYR A 50 -15.46 10.57 -3.96
C TYR A 50 -14.89 9.22 -3.51
N GLY A 51 -13.69 9.18 -2.93
CA GLY A 51 -13.06 7.92 -2.56
C GLY A 51 -11.61 8.07 -2.12
N ASN A 52 -10.98 6.92 -1.86
CA ASN A 52 -9.56 6.83 -1.63
C ASN A 52 -8.84 6.55 -2.95
N TYR A 53 -7.60 6.99 -3.07
CA TYR A 53 -6.81 6.77 -4.27
C TYR A 53 -5.40 6.28 -3.92
N LEU A 54 -4.78 5.68 -4.93
CA LEU A 54 -3.38 5.30 -4.97
C LEU A 54 -2.79 5.76 -6.30
N CYS A 55 -1.60 6.35 -6.23
CA CYS A 55 -0.69 6.52 -7.35
C CYS A 55 0.66 5.90 -6.98
N ILE A 56 1.27 5.20 -7.94
CA ILE A 56 2.64 4.70 -7.86
C ILE A 56 3.39 5.21 -9.10
N PRO A 57 3.94 6.44 -9.07
CA PRO A 57 4.47 7.08 -10.27
C PRO A 57 5.60 6.29 -10.93
N ASN A 58 6.48 5.66 -10.13
CA ASN A 58 7.60 4.89 -10.66
C ASN A 58 7.22 3.56 -11.34
N HIS A 59 5.93 3.19 -11.31
CA HIS A 59 5.38 2.02 -12.00
C HIS A 59 4.26 2.37 -12.98
N ASP A 60 3.98 3.67 -13.20
CA ASP A 60 2.87 4.14 -14.04
C ASP A 60 1.50 3.55 -13.65
N VAL A 61 1.25 3.47 -12.33
CA VAL A 61 -0.01 2.93 -11.78
C VAL A 61 -0.79 4.01 -11.05
N GLY A 62 -2.09 4.06 -11.31
CA GLY A 62 -3.04 4.87 -10.53
C GLY A 62 -4.42 4.22 -10.49
N CYS A 63 -5.04 4.18 -9.31
CA CYS A 63 -6.39 3.64 -9.15
C CYS A 63 -7.13 4.18 -7.92
N GLU A 64 -8.46 4.06 -7.95
CA GLU A 64 -9.29 4.16 -6.76
C GLU A 64 -9.01 2.99 -5.80
N LEU A 65 -9.22 3.25 -4.52
CA LEU A 65 -9.11 2.30 -3.41
C LEU A 65 -10.42 2.24 -2.62
N SER A 66 -10.64 1.11 -1.95
CA SER A 66 -11.58 1.00 -0.83
C SER A 66 -10.96 1.68 0.40
N ASP A 67 -11.44 1.36 1.60
CA ASP A 67 -10.72 1.70 2.83
C ASP A 67 -9.29 1.11 2.80
N PHE A 68 -8.29 1.79 3.37
CA PHE A 68 -6.91 1.28 3.37
C PHE A 68 -6.77 -0.06 4.13
N SER A 69 -7.67 -0.36 5.06
CA SER A 69 -7.72 -1.63 5.78
C SER A 69 -8.31 -2.79 4.97
N ASP A 70 -9.00 -2.50 3.85
CA ASP A 70 -9.59 -3.51 2.96
C ASP A 70 -8.55 -4.07 2.00
N ILE A 71 -7.72 -4.98 2.53
CA ILE A 71 -6.63 -5.61 1.76
C ILE A 71 -7.18 -6.38 0.55
N PHE A 72 -8.30 -7.08 0.70
CA PHE A 72 -8.83 -7.95 -0.36
C PHE A 72 -9.23 -7.12 -1.59
N TRP A 73 -10.03 -6.07 -1.39
CA TRP A 73 -10.48 -5.23 -2.48
C TRP A 73 -9.31 -4.47 -3.11
N ASN A 74 -8.42 -3.91 -2.29
CA ASN A 74 -7.27 -3.14 -2.77
C ASN A 74 -6.27 -4.05 -3.52
N GLU A 75 -6.01 -5.27 -3.05
CA GLU A 75 -5.18 -6.26 -3.75
C GLU A 75 -5.74 -6.56 -5.15
N GLU A 76 -7.05 -6.85 -5.27
CA GLU A 76 -7.66 -7.13 -6.57
C GLU A 76 -7.57 -5.93 -7.52
N ARG A 77 -7.86 -4.73 -7.00
CA ARG A 77 -7.83 -3.51 -7.81
C ARG A 77 -6.43 -3.21 -8.30
N ILE A 78 -5.43 -3.22 -7.42
CA ILE A 78 -4.02 -2.97 -7.76
C ILE A 78 -3.47 -4.11 -8.64
N GLY A 79 -3.86 -5.36 -8.35
CA GLY A 79 -3.46 -6.55 -9.10
C GLY A 79 -3.99 -6.61 -10.54
N SER A 80 -4.98 -5.78 -10.87
CA SER A 80 -5.40 -5.56 -12.27
C SER A 80 -4.43 -4.69 -13.07
N LEU A 81 -3.52 -3.97 -12.39
CA LEU A 81 -2.57 -3.00 -12.97
C LEU A 81 -1.11 -3.42 -12.83
N MET A 82 -0.79 -4.34 -11.91
CA MET A 82 0.58 -4.85 -11.70
C MET A 82 0.58 -6.33 -11.28
N ARG A 83 1.77 -6.90 -11.09
CA ARG A 83 1.91 -8.30 -10.67
C ARG A 83 1.24 -8.51 -9.31
N LYS A 84 0.54 -9.64 -9.14
CA LYS A 84 -0.19 -9.96 -7.90
C LYS A 84 0.66 -9.89 -6.63
N VAL A 85 1.92 -10.34 -6.69
CA VAL A 85 2.85 -10.27 -5.55
C VAL A 85 3.15 -8.83 -5.14
N ASP A 86 3.31 -7.93 -6.12
CA ASP A 86 3.55 -6.50 -5.90
C ASP A 86 2.28 -5.84 -5.35
N ALA A 87 1.11 -6.19 -5.90
CA ALA A 87 -0.19 -5.72 -5.42
C ALA A 87 -0.45 -6.09 -3.94
N VAL A 88 -0.16 -7.33 -3.53
CA VAL A 88 -0.24 -7.75 -2.12
C VAL A 88 0.69 -6.92 -1.24
N THR A 89 1.91 -6.67 -1.72
CA THR A 89 2.92 -5.89 -0.98
C THR A 89 2.43 -4.48 -0.73
N VAL A 90 1.90 -3.81 -1.76
CA VAL A 90 1.37 -2.45 -1.65
C VAL A 90 0.11 -2.43 -0.79
N ALA A 91 -0.88 -3.26 -1.08
CA ALA A 91 -2.16 -3.30 -0.37
C ALA A 91 -1.98 -3.55 1.14
N THR A 92 -1.10 -4.47 1.52
CA THR A 92 -0.80 -4.74 2.94
C THR A 92 -0.06 -3.56 3.58
N GLY A 93 0.79 -2.87 2.83
CA GLY A 93 1.50 -1.68 3.31
C GLY A 93 0.57 -0.50 3.61
N LEU A 94 -0.45 -0.29 2.77
CA LEU A 94 -1.41 0.82 2.92
C LEU A 94 -2.12 0.83 4.29
N VAL A 95 -2.37 -0.35 4.87
CA VAL A 95 -2.97 -0.52 6.20
C VAL A 95 -2.21 0.25 7.29
N HIS A 96 -0.90 0.44 7.12
CA HIS A 96 -0.04 1.05 8.12
C HIS A 96 0.08 2.58 7.98
N LEU A 97 -0.41 3.17 6.89
CA LEU A 97 -0.29 4.62 6.65
C LEU A 97 -0.92 5.47 7.77
N PRO A 98 -2.17 5.22 8.22
CA PRO A 98 -2.76 6.03 9.28
C PRO A 98 -1.97 5.95 10.59
N VAL A 99 -1.55 4.74 10.98
CA VAL A 99 -0.78 4.51 12.22
C VAL A 99 0.61 5.16 12.16
N LEU A 100 1.22 5.25 10.97
CA LEU A 100 2.51 5.93 10.79
C LEU A 100 2.36 7.45 10.86
N ALA A 101 1.29 8.00 10.29
CA ALA A 101 1.00 9.43 10.37
C ALA A 101 0.72 9.89 11.80
N ASP A 102 -0.10 9.14 12.54
CA ASP A 102 -0.40 9.40 13.96
C ASP A 102 0.85 9.45 14.85
N LYS A 103 1.92 8.76 14.45
CA LYS A 103 3.21 8.75 15.16
C LYS A 103 4.11 9.92 14.78
N GLN A 104 3.99 10.46 13.56
CA GLN A 104 4.74 11.64 13.13
C GLN A 104 4.19 12.92 13.74
N GLU A 105 2.86 13.04 13.91
CA GLU A 105 2.24 14.24 14.51
C GLU A 105 2.49 14.38 16.02
N LYS A 106 2.96 13.32 16.69
CA LYS A 106 3.22 13.30 18.14
C LYS A 106 4.67 13.62 18.51
N ASN A 107 5.54 13.85 17.53
CA ASN A 107 6.95 14.21 17.71
C ASN A 107 7.20 15.63 17.20
#